data_AF-A0A1G8CZM7-F1
#
_entry.id   AF-A0A1G8CZM7-F1
#
_cell.length_a   1.000
_cell.length_b   1.000
_cell.length_c   1.000
_cell.angle_alpha   90.00
_cell.angle_beta   90.00
_cell.angle_gamma   90.00
#
_symmetry.space_group_name_H-M   'P 1'
#
loop_
_entity.id
_entity.type
_entity.pdbx_description
1 polymer ?
#
loop_
_entity_poly.entity_id
_entity_poly.type
_entity_poly.pdbx_seq_one_letter_code
_entity_poly.pdbx_strand_id
1 'polypeptide(L)' 'MGKGDLKTKRGKIVNKSNGVRRPKKANKPSTESTK' A
#
# COMPACT_ATOMS: atom_id res chain seq x y z
N MET A 1 -7.85 12.17 -2.80
CA MET A 1 -6.47 12.21 -2.26
C MET A 1 -5.48 12.19 -3.43
N GLY A 2 -4.58 13.17 -3.49
CA GLY A 2 -3.72 13.43 -4.65
C GLY A 2 -2.48 12.55 -4.74
N LYS A 3 -1.66 12.81 -5.76
CA LYS A 3 -0.39 12.09 -6.03
C LYS A 3 0.71 12.35 -4.99
N GLY A 4 0.63 13.45 -4.24
CA GLY A 4 1.59 13.78 -3.18
C GLY A 4 1.36 13.05 -1.86
N ASP A 5 0.21 12.40 -1.66
CA ASP A 5 -0.11 11.77 -0.38
C ASP A 5 0.44 10.33 -0.30
N LEU A 6 1.56 10.19 0.40
CA LEU A 6 2.26 8.93 0.65
C LEU A 6 1.45 7.88 1.42
N LYS A 7 0.35 8.26 2.08
CA LYS A 7 -0.51 7.31 2.79
C LYS A 7 -1.49 6.62 1.84
N THR A 8 -1.63 7.09 0.60
CA THR A 8 -2.55 6.50 -0.39
C THR A 8 -1.86 5.51 -1.31
N LYS A 9 -2.66 4.65 -1.96
CA LYS A 9 -2.14 3.77 -3.03
C LYS A 9 -1.52 4.59 -4.17
N ARG A 10 -2.14 5.71 -4.56
CA ARG A 10 -1.67 6.56 -5.68
C ARG A 10 -0.37 7.28 -5.34
N GLY A 11 -0.25 7.88 -4.17
CA GLY A 11 1.02 8.51 -3.77
C GLY A 11 2.15 7.50 -3.57
N LYS A 12 1.86 6.29 -3.06
CA LYS A 12 2.85 5.20 -3.02
C LYS A 12 3.30 4.72 -4.39
N ILE A 13 2.43 4.76 -5.40
CA ILE A 13 2.81 4.45 -6.80
C ILE A 13 3.79 5.51 -7.31
N VAL A 14 3.46 6.79 -7.13
CA VAL A 14 4.27 7.92 -7.63
C VAL A 14 5.62 7.98 -6.93
N ASN A 15 5.64 7.83 -5.60
CA ASN A 15 6.87 7.81 -4.82
C ASN A 15 7.62 6.45 -4.85
N LYS A 16 7.16 5.50 -5.68
CA LYS A 16 7.74 4.16 -5.84
C LYS A 16 7.91 3.34 -4.54
N SER A 17 7.26 3.73 -3.44
CA SER A 17 7.35 3.08 -2.13
C SER A 17 6.30 1.98 -1.95
N ASN A 18 6.53 1.05 -1.00
CA ASN A 18 5.60 -0.05 -0.71
C ASN A 18 4.88 0.17 0.63
N GLY A 19 3.90 -0.67 0.93
CA GLY A 19 3.28 -0.79 2.25
C GLY A 19 1.88 -1.36 2.15
N VAL A 20 1.11 -1.31 3.24
CA VAL A 20 -0.22 -1.97 3.34
C VAL A 20 -1.13 -1.67 2.13
N ARG A 21 -1.18 -0.40 1.68
CA ARG A 21 -2.00 0.04 0.54
C ARG A 21 -1.36 -0.16 -0.86
N ARG A 22 -0.06 -0.46 -0.94
CA ARG A 22 0.67 -0.86 -2.16
C ARG A 22 1.62 -2.03 -1.83
N PRO A 23 1.08 -3.23 -1.56
CA PRO A 23 1.89 -4.40 -1.28
C PRO A 23 2.57 -4.91 -2.57
N LYS A 24 3.76 -5.50 -2.44
CA LYS A 24 4.36 -6.30 -3.52
C LYS A 24 3.70 -7.67 -3.54
N LYS A 25 3.61 -8.31 -4.72
CA LYS A 25 2.91 -9.59 -4.94
C LYS A 25 3.26 -10.71 -3.93
N ALA A 26 4.46 -10.68 -3.34
CA ALA A 26 4.90 -11.63 -2.32
C ALA A 26 4.30 -11.38 -0.92
N ASN A 27 3.89 -10.14 -0.61
CA ASN A 27 3.28 -9.74 0.65
C ASN A 27 1.84 -9.29 0.41
N LYS A 28 0.99 -10.17 -0.14
CA LYS A 28 -0.45 -9.99 0.08
C LYS A 28 -0.63 -10.01 1.60
N PRO A 29 -1.23 -9.00 2.24
CA PRO A 29 -1.57 -9.16 3.65
C PRO A 29 -2.40 -10.42 3.72
N SER A 30 -1.91 -11.44 4.43
CA SER A 30 -2.76 -12.52 4.88
C SER A 30 -3.95 -11.83 5.50
N THR A 31 -5.13 -12.08 4.95
CA THR A 31 -6.38 -11.77 5.60
C THR A 31 -6.51 -12.70 6.80
N GLU A 32 -5.64 -12.52 7.78
CA GLU A 32 -5.68 -13.14 9.09
C GLU A 32 -5.63 -12.01 10.11
N SER A 33 -6.74 -11.29 10.17
CA SER A 33 -7.16 -10.63 11.39
C SER A 33 -8.35 -11.42 11.92
N THR A 34 -8.05 -12.57 12.52
CA THR A 34 -8.94 -13.27 13.44
C THR A 34 -9.12 -12.38 14.66
N LYS A 35 -10.34 -11.89 14.88
CA LYS A 35 -10.90 -11.70 16.20
C LYS A 35 -12.40 -11.93 16.12
#